data_AF-A0A7V4Y9L1-F1
#
_entry.id   AF-A0A7V4Y9L1-F1
#
_cell.length_a   1.000
_cell.length_b   1.000
_cell.length_c   1.000
_cell.angle_alpha   90.00
_cell.angle_beta   90.00
_cell.angle_gamma   90.00
#
_symmetry.space_group_name_H-M   'P 1'
#
loop_
_entity.id
_entity.type
_entity.pdbx_description
1 polymer ?
#
loop_
_entity_poly.entity_id
_entity_poly.type
_entity_poly.pdbx_seq_one_letter_code
_entity_poly.pdbx_strand_id
1 'polypeptide(L)'
;MKREIFVLVSILVFGGVMTSLAVQPPLIRQGTSSTPTATLESLKIIQGQLKAEIEKREEEMKTNLEAKRAELRARIELKKKELENRLKKIKEENKRKIVSRIYERVNELNKLLTDHYLDVLGKLEKILERIERRAAKAKLNGVDVSEVEKAISTAKTKIEEARKAVISQAEKVYEPPQITTEQNLKSDVGKLRQQVHSDLKAVEKLVKEAREAVRTAATTLAKIPRVDEFEAPATTTPSTTPTGSATPSPSSSPSESLPPPPPPTE
;
A
#
# COMPACT_ATOMS: atom_id res chain seq x y z
N MET A 1 -46.70 -9.02 20.73
CA MET A 1 -45.73 -10.08 21.05
C MET A 1 -44.48 -9.85 20.21
N LYS A 2 -43.37 -9.51 20.87
CA LYS A 2 -42.09 -9.17 20.27
C LYS A 2 -41.37 -10.47 19.87
N ARG A 3 -40.83 -10.55 18.66
CA ARG A 3 -39.82 -11.54 18.27
C ARG A 3 -38.65 -10.79 17.65
N GLU A 4 -37.66 -10.52 18.49
CA GLU A 4 -36.35 -10.06 18.04
C GLU A 4 -35.58 -11.27 17.50
N ILE A 5 -35.10 -11.15 16.26
CA ILE A 5 -34.17 -12.10 15.65
C ILE A 5 -32.78 -11.54 15.94
N PHE A 6 -32.17 -12.05 17.01
CA PHE A 6 -30.79 -11.77 17.37
C PHE A 6 -29.90 -12.73 16.58
N VAL A 7 -29.23 -12.23 15.54
CA VAL A 7 -28.22 -13.00 14.81
C VAL A 7 -26.94 -13.01 15.64
N LEU A 8 -26.71 -14.13 16.31
CA LEU A 8 -25.47 -14.49 17.01
C LEU A 8 -24.32 -14.62 16.00
N VAL A 9 -23.41 -13.65 16.00
CA VAL A 9 -22.08 -13.79 15.38
C VAL A 9 -21.19 -14.48 16.41
N SER A 10 -21.02 -15.79 16.27
CA SER A 10 -20.07 -16.58 17.05
C SER A 10 -18.63 -16.14 16.76
N ILE A 11 -18.05 -15.39 17.69
CA ILE A 11 -16.61 -15.15 17.76
C ILE A 11 -15.99 -16.40 18.39
N LEU A 12 -15.34 -17.22 17.56
CA LEU A 12 -14.54 -18.35 18.03
C LEU A 12 -13.19 -17.81 18.54
N VAL A 13 -13.12 -17.57 19.85
CA VAL A 13 -11.86 -17.35 20.58
C VAL A 13 -11.22 -18.72 20.81
N PHE A 14 -10.18 -19.04 20.04
CA PHE A 14 -9.27 -20.14 20.38
C PHE A 14 -8.06 -19.57 21.12
N GLY A 15 -8.13 -19.63 22.44
CA GLY A 15 -6.99 -19.49 23.32
C GLY A 15 -6.30 -20.84 23.52
N GLY A 16 -4.97 -20.83 23.40
CA GLY A 16 -4.03 -21.59 24.24
C GLY A 16 -3.94 -23.11 24.06
N VAL A 17 -2.85 -23.57 23.44
CA VAL A 17 -2.05 -24.68 23.99
C VAL A 17 -0.56 -24.36 23.82
N MET A 18 0.11 -24.13 24.94
CA MET A 18 1.56 -24.17 25.11
C MET A 18 1.99 -25.64 25.10
N THR A 19 2.83 -26.02 24.15
CA THR A 19 3.62 -27.27 24.24
C THR A 19 5.06 -26.93 23.92
N SER A 20 5.88 -26.92 24.97
CA SER A 20 7.33 -26.83 24.91
C SER A 20 7.91 -28.13 24.37
N LEU A 21 8.55 -28.09 23.21
CA LEU A 21 9.54 -29.09 22.82
C LEU A 21 10.88 -28.38 22.62
N ALA A 22 11.81 -28.66 23.54
CA ALA A 22 13.18 -28.22 23.45
C ALA A 22 13.86 -28.97 22.29
N VAL A 23 14.23 -28.22 21.25
CA VAL A 23 15.21 -28.65 20.25
C VAL A 23 16.42 -27.73 20.42
N GLN A 24 17.53 -28.31 20.87
CA GLN A 24 18.81 -27.62 20.95
C GLN A 24 19.28 -27.25 19.53
N PRO A 25 19.71 -26.01 19.26
CA PRO A 25 20.39 -25.71 18.00
C PRO A 25 21.86 -26.15 18.07
N PRO A 26 22.41 -26.77 17.01
CA PRO A 26 23.84 -27.03 16.93
C PRO A 26 24.61 -25.72 16.74
N LEU A 27 25.77 -25.64 17.39
CA LEU A 27 26.77 -24.61 17.22
C LEU A 27 27.16 -24.46 15.73
N ILE A 28 26.78 -23.35 15.09
CA ILE A 28 27.34 -22.95 13.80
C ILE A 28 28.35 -21.82 14.01
N ARG A 29 29.61 -22.27 14.10
CA ARG A 29 30.86 -21.76 13.56
C ARG A 29 30.82 -20.39 12.85
N GLN A 30 31.73 -19.51 13.27
CA GLN A 30 32.09 -18.25 12.65
C GLN A 30 32.42 -18.36 11.15
N GLY A 31 32.09 -17.28 10.44
CA GLY A 31 32.91 -16.77 9.34
C GLY A 31 32.37 -17.04 7.94
N THR A 32 31.53 -16.15 7.43
CA THR A 32 31.66 -15.65 6.05
C THR A 32 31.17 -14.20 6.01
N SER A 33 32.09 -13.28 5.77
CA SER A 33 31.81 -11.94 5.29
C SER A 33 31.01 -12.03 3.99
N SER A 34 29.70 -11.79 4.05
CA SER A 34 28.88 -11.63 2.86
C SER A 34 29.27 -10.32 2.18
N THR A 35 29.67 -10.43 0.92
CA THR A 35 29.90 -9.31 0.02
C THR A 35 28.68 -8.38 -0.02
N PRO A 36 28.86 -7.05 0.15
CA PRO A 36 27.74 -6.08 0.14
C PRO A 36 27.05 -5.94 -1.23
N THR A 37 27.64 -6.48 -2.31
CA THR A 37 27.10 -6.41 -3.68
C THR A 37 25.90 -7.33 -3.91
N ALA A 38 25.92 -8.56 -3.38
CA ALA A 38 24.82 -9.52 -3.56
C ALA A 38 23.52 -9.08 -2.86
N THR A 39 23.62 -8.31 -1.78
CA THR A 39 22.47 -7.79 -1.01
C THR A 39 21.77 -6.60 -1.68
N LEU A 40 22.47 -5.83 -2.50
CA LEU A 40 21.90 -4.63 -3.14
C LEU A 40 21.11 -4.96 -4.41
N GLU A 41 21.64 -5.85 -5.24
CA GLU A 41 20.96 -6.30 -6.45
C GLU A 41 19.71 -7.12 -6.10
N SER A 42 19.81 -8.01 -5.11
CA SER A 42 18.65 -8.73 -4.58
C SER A 42 17.58 -7.80 -4.01
N LEU A 43 17.95 -6.71 -3.31
CA LEU A 43 16.98 -5.72 -2.86
C LEU A 43 16.32 -4.95 -4.01
N LYS A 44 17.05 -4.57 -5.06
CA LYS A 44 16.45 -3.93 -6.25
C LYS A 44 15.47 -4.87 -6.94
N ILE A 45 15.81 -6.16 -7.03
CA ILE A 45 14.93 -7.19 -7.60
C ILE A 45 13.67 -7.36 -6.74
N ILE A 46 13.82 -7.52 -5.42
CA ILE A 46 12.69 -7.62 -4.48
C ILE A 46 11.81 -6.37 -4.54
N GLN A 47 12.41 -5.18 -4.71
CA GLN A 47 11.68 -3.93 -4.88
C GLN A 47 10.88 -3.88 -6.17
N GLY A 48 11.49 -4.27 -7.30
CA GLY A 48 10.80 -4.37 -8.57
C GLY A 48 9.62 -5.35 -8.51
N GLN A 49 9.81 -6.49 -7.85
CA GLN A 49 8.77 -7.49 -7.63
C GLN A 49 7.64 -6.96 -6.74
N LEU A 50 7.95 -6.30 -5.61
CA LEU A 50 6.95 -5.73 -4.72
C LEU A 50 6.11 -4.67 -5.41
N LYS A 51 6.75 -3.77 -6.16
CA LYS A 51 6.05 -2.71 -6.89
C LYS A 51 5.14 -3.30 -7.97
N ALA A 52 5.63 -4.28 -8.74
CA ALA A 52 4.83 -4.97 -9.74
C ALA A 52 3.66 -5.74 -9.11
N GLU A 53 3.85 -6.34 -7.93
CA GLU A 53 2.77 -7.03 -7.20
C GLU A 53 1.69 -6.06 -6.72
N ILE A 54 2.08 -4.88 -6.21
CA ILE A 54 1.14 -3.83 -5.81
C ILE A 54 0.35 -3.34 -7.03
N GLU A 55 1.03 -3.01 -8.13
CA GLU A 55 0.40 -2.55 -9.37
C GLU A 55 -0.57 -3.60 -9.92
N LYS A 56 -0.14 -4.87 -9.99
CA LYS A 56 -0.99 -5.98 -10.42
C LYS A 56 -2.22 -6.14 -9.52
N ARG A 57 -2.04 -6.08 -8.20
CA ARG A 57 -3.14 -6.17 -7.23
C ARG A 57 -4.13 -5.01 -7.40
N GLU A 58 -3.65 -3.79 -7.66
CA GLU A 58 -4.50 -2.64 -7.96
C GLU A 58 -5.30 -2.84 -9.25
N GLU A 59 -4.68 -3.36 -10.32
CA GLU A 59 -5.33 -3.63 -11.61
C GLU A 59 -6.37 -4.75 -11.50
N GLU A 60 -6.02 -5.89 -10.90
CA GLU A 60 -6.93 -7.01 -10.66
C GLU A 60 -8.13 -6.57 -9.81
N MET A 61 -7.91 -5.73 -8.81
CA MET A 61 -9.03 -5.17 -8.05
C MET A 61 -9.90 -4.24 -8.87
N LYS A 62 -9.31 -3.31 -9.63
CA LYS A 62 -10.07 -2.36 -10.46
C LYS A 62 -10.97 -3.10 -11.45
N THR A 63 -10.39 -4.06 -12.17
CA THR A 63 -11.10 -4.91 -13.13
C THR A 63 -12.21 -5.72 -12.47
N ASN A 64 -11.93 -6.40 -11.35
CA ASN A 64 -12.95 -7.15 -10.60
C ASN A 64 -14.09 -6.25 -10.11
N LEU A 65 -13.76 -5.05 -9.63
CA LEU A 65 -14.74 -4.09 -9.10
C LEU A 65 -15.55 -3.45 -10.23
N GLU A 66 -14.96 -3.20 -11.40
CA GLU A 66 -15.65 -2.75 -12.60
C GLU A 66 -16.63 -3.81 -13.14
N ALA A 67 -16.22 -5.08 -13.18
CA ALA A 67 -17.09 -6.19 -13.55
C ALA A 67 -18.31 -6.28 -12.62
N LYS A 68 -18.08 -6.29 -11.29
CA LYS A 68 -19.17 -6.28 -10.31
C LYS A 68 -20.06 -5.05 -10.44
N ARG A 69 -19.50 -3.88 -10.76
CA ARG A 69 -20.29 -2.64 -10.96
C ARG A 69 -21.31 -2.75 -12.09
N ALA A 70 -21.02 -3.49 -13.15
CA ALA A 70 -21.99 -3.70 -14.21
C ALA A 70 -23.24 -4.42 -13.68
N GLU A 71 -23.04 -5.50 -12.92
CA GLU A 71 -24.14 -6.23 -12.26
C GLU A 71 -24.89 -5.37 -11.25
N LEU A 72 -24.18 -4.58 -10.46
CA LEU A 72 -24.77 -3.71 -9.45
C LEU A 72 -25.61 -2.59 -10.07
N ARG A 73 -25.20 -2.03 -11.22
CA ARG A 73 -26.01 -1.04 -11.96
C ARG A 73 -27.36 -1.63 -12.35
N ALA A 74 -27.37 -2.85 -12.89
CA ALA A 74 -28.62 -3.53 -13.24
C ALA A 74 -29.51 -3.75 -12.00
N ARG A 75 -28.93 -4.16 -10.85
CA ARG A 75 -29.68 -4.30 -9.59
C ARG A 75 -30.25 -2.97 -9.10
N ILE A 76 -29.47 -1.89 -9.16
CA ILE A 76 -29.92 -0.54 -8.78
C ILE A 76 -31.07 -0.07 -9.69
N GLU A 77 -30.98 -0.31 -10.99
CA GLU A 77 -32.07 0.01 -11.93
C GLU A 77 -33.36 -0.75 -11.62
N LEU A 78 -33.25 -2.03 -11.28
CA LEU A 78 -34.41 -2.83 -10.84
C LEU A 78 -35.02 -2.25 -9.56
N LYS A 79 -34.20 -1.91 -8.56
CA LYS A 79 -34.66 -1.29 -7.32
C LYS A 79 -35.25 0.11 -7.52
N LYS A 80 -34.74 0.87 -8.49
CA LYS A 80 -35.32 2.15 -8.91
C LYS A 80 -36.72 1.96 -9.51
N LYS A 81 -36.90 0.99 -10.41
CA LYS A 81 -38.23 0.65 -10.96
C LYS A 81 -39.20 0.19 -9.87
N GLU A 82 -38.72 -0.60 -8.91
CA GLU A 82 -39.51 -1.00 -7.75
C GLU A 82 -39.95 0.22 -6.92
N LEU A 83 -39.04 1.15 -6.65
CA LEU A 83 -39.36 2.40 -5.95
C LEU A 83 -40.38 3.24 -6.74
N GLU A 84 -40.21 3.41 -8.05
CA GLU A 84 -41.15 4.14 -8.91
C GLU A 84 -42.57 3.55 -8.84
N ASN A 85 -42.68 2.22 -8.85
CA ASN A 85 -43.96 1.54 -8.70
C ASN A 85 -44.58 1.75 -7.32
N ARG A 86 -43.78 1.75 -6.24
CA ARG A 86 -44.25 2.06 -4.89
C ARG A 86 -44.71 3.51 -4.78
N LEU A 87 -44.00 4.44 -5.43
CA LEU A 87 -44.30 5.87 -5.41
C LEU A 87 -45.62 6.23 -6.11
N LYS A 88 -46.13 5.41 -7.04
CA LYS A 88 -47.45 5.62 -7.67
C LYS A 88 -48.61 5.68 -6.66
N LYS A 89 -48.43 5.10 -5.46
CA LYS A 89 -49.42 5.11 -4.37
C LYS A 89 -49.48 6.45 -3.62
N ILE A 90 -48.48 7.30 -3.80
CA ILE A 90 -48.39 8.62 -3.17
C ILE A 90 -49.08 9.64 -4.05
N LYS A 91 -49.98 10.45 -3.49
CA LYS A 91 -50.75 11.45 -4.25
C LYS A 91 -49.89 12.65 -4.64
N GLU A 92 -49.09 13.14 -3.69
CA GLU A 92 -48.27 14.34 -3.88
C GLU A 92 -47.05 14.11 -4.79
N GLU A 93 -47.06 14.77 -5.95
CA GLU A 93 -45.98 14.65 -6.94
C GLU A 93 -44.62 15.16 -6.42
N ASN A 94 -44.62 16.26 -5.67
CA ASN A 94 -43.40 16.84 -5.11
C ASN A 94 -42.71 15.86 -4.15
N LYS A 95 -43.48 15.19 -3.30
CA LYS A 95 -42.97 14.15 -2.40
C LYS A 95 -42.39 12.96 -3.18
N ARG A 96 -43.06 12.50 -4.24
CA ARG A 96 -42.53 11.43 -5.11
C ARG A 96 -41.17 11.80 -5.71
N LYS A 97 -41.06 13.01 -6.28
CA LYS A 97 -39.82 13.50 -6.89
C LYS A 97 -38.69 13.58 -5.86
N ILE A 98 -38.96 14.09 -4.67
CA ILE A 98 -37.96 14.20 -3.60
C ILE A 98 -37.44 12.82 -3.19
N VAL A 99 -38.31 11.84 -2.98
CA VAL A 99 -37.91 10.49 -2.58
C VAL A 99 -37.04 9.82 -3.65
N SER A 100 -37.44 9.94 -4.92
CA SER A 100 -36.68 9.40 -6.05
C SER A 100 -35.27 10.00 -6.11
N ARG A 101 -35.17 11.34 -6.03
CA ARG A 101 -33.88 12.04 -6.00
C ARG A 101 -33.01 11.63 -4.82
N ILE A 102 -33.60 11.43 -3.64
CA ILE A 102 -32.84 11.00 -2.46
C ILE A 102 -32.29 9.59 -2.67
N TYR A 103 -33.07 8.69 -3.25
CA TYR A 103 -32.61 7.33 -3.55
C TYR A 103 -31.47 7.32 -4.57
N GLU A 104 -31.59 8.11 -5.64
CA GLU A 104 -30.50 8.30 -6.61
C GLU A 104 -29.24 8.84 -5.94
N ARG A 105 -29.40 9.90 -5.14
CA ARG A 105 -28.29 10.56 -4.46
C ARG A 105 -27.56 9.65 -3.48
N VAL A 106 -28.28 8.77 -2.81
CA VAL A 106 -27.70 7.76 -1.91
C VAL A 106 -26.75 6.82 -2.67
N ASN A 107 -27.19 6.31 -3.82
CA ASN A 107 -26.38 5.39 -4.62
C ASN A 107 -25.17 6.10 -5.25
N GLU A 108 -25.36 7.33 -5.75
CA GLU A 108 -24.27 8.17 -6.24
C GLU A 108 -23.23 8.45 -5.16
N LEU A 109 -23.68 8.79 -3.95
CA LEU A 109 -22.79 9.09 -2.83
C LEU A 109 -21.96 7.87 -2.43
N ASN A 110 -22.57 6.68 -2.40
CA ASN A 110 -21.85 5.45 -2.09
C ASN A 110 -20.73 5.19 -3.13
N LYS A 111 -21.04 5.34 -4.42
CA LYS A 111 -20.07 5.19 -5.49
C LYS A 111 -18.93 6.22 -5.36
N LEU A 112 -19.29 7.51 -5.24
CA LEU A 112 -18.32 8.61 -5.19
C LEU A 112 -17.34 8.45 -4.04
N LEU A 113 -17.84 8.13 -2.84
CA LEU A 113 -16.98 8.00 -1.66
C LEU A 113 -16.15 6.73 -1.69
N THR A 114 -16.69 5.60 -2.15
CA THR A 114 -15.90 4.38 -2.27
C THR A 114 -14.80 4.51 -3.32
N ASP A 115 -15.07 5.17 -4.46
CA ASP A 115 -14.05 5.55 -5.45
C ASP A 115 -12.94 6.41 -4.82
N HIS A 116 -13.34 7.46 -4.10
CA HIS A 116 -12.39 8.33 -3.44
C HIS A 116 -11.52 7.60 -2.40
N TYR A 117 -12.12 6.73 -1.59
CA TYR A 117 -11.37 5.97 -0.58
C TYR A 117 -10.38 4.98 -1.21
N LEU A 118 -10.74 4.32 -2.32
CA LEU A 118 -9.79 3.45 -3.04
C LEU A 118 -8.58 4.24 -3.57
N ASP A 119 -8.80 5.42 -4.15
CA ASP A 119 -7.71 6.30 -4.60
C ASP A 119 -6.81 6.74 -3.43
N VAL A 120 -7.40 7.12 -2.30
CA VAL A 120 -6.65 7.46 -1.09
C VAL A 120 -5.80 6.28 -0.61
N LEU A 121 -6.36 5.07 -0.56
CA LEU A 121 -5.63 3.87 -0.14
C LEU A 121 -4.46 3.54 -1.08
N GLY A 122 -4.64 3.67 -2.41
CA GLY A 122 -3.54 3.49 -3.37
C GLY A 122 -2.42 4.52 -3.18
N LYS A 123 -2.76 5.77 -2.85
CA LYS A 123 -1.75 6.79 -2.48
C LYS A 123 -1.00 6.44 -1.20
N LEU A 124 -1.70 5.88 -0.20
CA LEU A 124 -1.08 5.45 1.06
C LEU A 124 -0.10 4.29 0.85
N GLU A 125 -0.41 3.33 -0.02
CA GLU A 125 0.52 2.25 -0.37
C GLU A 125 1.79 2.76 -1.04
N LYS A 126 1.67 3.70 -1.97
CA LYS A 126 2.83 4.34 -2.62
C LYS A 126 3.71 5.09 -1.62
N ILE A 127 3.11 5.68 -0.58
CA ILE A 127 3.88 6.30 0.51
C ILE A 127 4.59 5.22 1.34
N LEU A 128 3.89 4.14 1.69
CA LEU A 128 4.43 3.04 2.48
C LEU A 128 5.60 2.35 1.76
N GLU A 129 5.51 2.14 0.46
CA GLU A 129 6.60 1.63 -0.38
C GLU A 129 7.88 2.50 -0.28
N ARG A 130 7.72 3.83 -0.25
CA ARG A 130 8.86 4.75 -0.06
C ARG A 130 9.46 4.66 1.34
N ILE A 131 8.65 4.36 2.36
CA ILE A 131 9.12 4.14 3.73
C ILE A 131 9.90 2.82 3.79
N GLU A 132 9.35 1.74 3.22
CA GLU A 132 10.00 0.43 3.10
C GLU A 132 11.37 0.53 2.43
N ARG A 133 11.45 1.27 1.32
CA ARG A 133 12.71 1.51 0.62
C ARG A 133 13.77 2.19 1.49
N ARG A 134 13.39 3.19 2.28
CA ARG A 134 14.32 3.91 3.17
C ARG A 134 14.73 3.05 4.36
N ALA A 135 13.79 2.32 4.94
CA ALA A 135 14.08 1.36 6.02
C ALA A 135 15.06 0.27 5.53
N ALA A 136 14.86 -0.27 4.33
CA ALA A 136 15.77 -1.27 3.76
C ALA A 136 17.20 -0.72 3.57
N LYS A 137 17.33 0.52 3.08
CA LYS A 137 18.65 1.19 2.96
C LYS A 137 19.33 1.40 4.30
N ALA A 138 18.59 1.83 5.32
CA ALA A 138 19.13 2.00 6.67
C ALA A 138 19.60 0.66 7.25
N LYS A 139 18.80 -0.41 7.07
CA LYS A 139 19.15 -1.77 7.49
C LYS A 139 20.46 -2.28 6.88
N LEU A 140 20.67 -2.03 5.58
CA LEU A 140 21.91 -2.38 4.90
C LEU A 140 23.14 -1.64 5.44
N ASN A 141 22.95 -0.42 5.94
CA ASN A 141 23.99 0.36 6.57
C ASN A 141 24.15 0.03 8.07
N GLY A 142 23.61 -1.11 8.52
CA GLY A 142 23.78 -1.60 9.89
C GLY A 142 22.89 -0.92 10.93
N VAL A 143 21.91 -0.12 10.50
CA VAL A 143 20.98 0.55 11.41
C VAL A 143 19.84 -0.40 11.79
N ASP A 144 19.51 -0.45 13.08
CA ASP A 144 18.33 -1.18 13.53
C ASP A 144 17.04 -0.49 13.08
N VAL A 145 16.23 -1.21 12.31
CA VAL A 145 14.94 -0.75 11.78
C VAL A 145 13.77 -1.58 12.30
N SER A 146 13.98 -2.40 13.33
CA SER A 146 12.99 -3.35 13.84
C SER A 146 11.64 -2.69 14.20
N GLU A 147 11.68 -1.49 14.79
CA GLU A 147 10.46 -0.73 15.10
C GLU A 147 9.75 -0.20 13.84
N VAL A 148 10.53 0.20 12.83
CA VAL A 148 10.00 0.67 11.55
C VAL A 148 9.34 -0.49 10.80
N GLU A 149 9.95 -1.67 10.78
CA GLU A 149 9.39 -2.88 10.17
C GLU A 149 8.06 -3.28 10.82
N LYS A 150 7.96 -3.21 12.16
CA LYS A 150 6.70 -3.44 12.89
C LYS A 150 5.63 -2.41 12.51
N ALA A 151 5.99 -1.13 12.42
CA ALA A 151 5.06 -0.08 12.02
C ALA A 151 4.60 -0.22 10.56
N ILE A 152 5.49 -0.62 9.65
CA ILE A 152 5.16 -0.94 8.26
C ILE A 152 4.18 -2.11 8.17
N SER A 153 4.45 -3.21 8.90
CA SER A 153 3.54 -4.36 8.94
C SER A 153 2.15 -3.97 9.41
N THR A 154 2.06 -3.17 10.48
CA THR A 154 0.79 -2.63 10.99
C THR A 154 0.07 -1.79 9.94
N ALA A 155 0.79 -0.92 9.22
CA ALA A 155 0.22 -0.11 8.15
C ALA A 155 -0.32 -0.95 6.99
N LYS A 156 0.40 -2.01 6.57
CA LYS A 156 -0.09 -2.95 5.54
C LYS A 156 -1.41 -3.58 5.96
N THR A 157 -1.48 -4.12 7.18
CA THR A 157 -2.71 -4.71 7.71
C THR A 157 -3.87 -3.71 7.71
N LYS A 158 -3.64 -2.48 8.16
CA LYS A 158 -4.69 -1.45 8.21
C LYS A 158 -5.16 -1.00 6.82
N ILE A 159 -4.26 -0.90 5.85
CA ILE A 159 -4.62 -0.61 4.46
C ILE A 159 -5.48 -1.75 3.89
N GLU A 160 -5.11 -3.02 4.12
CA GLU A 160 -5.87 -4.17 3.64
C GLU A 160 -7.25 -4.27 4.30
N GLU A 161 -7.36 -4.02 5.61
CA GLU A 161 -8.64 -3.94 6.33
C GLU A 161 -9.55 -2.86 5.73
N ALA A 162 -9.03 -1.64 5.57
CA ALA A 162 -9.78 -0.52 4.99
C ALA A 162 -10.22 -0.82 3.56
N ARG A 163 -9.35 -1.41 2.75
CA ARG A 163 -9.62 -1.80 1.37
C ARG A 163 -10.76 -2.82 1.28
N LYS A 164 -10.71 -3.88 2.09
CA LYS A 164 -11.79 -4.88 2.16
C LYS A 164 -13.12 -4.21 2.51
N ALA A 165 -13.13 -3.32 3.50
CA ALA A 165 -14.33 -2.61 3.90
C ALA A 165 -14.88 -1.68 2.80
N VAL A 166 -14.01 -0.96 2.08
CA VAL A 166 -14.41 -0.10 0.95
C VAL A 166 -15.01 -0.94 -0.19
N ILE A 167 -14.42 -2.09 -0.52
CA ILE A 167 -14.95 -3.00 -1.54
C ILE A 167 -16.31 -3.55 -1.14
N SER A 168 -16.44 -4.06 0.09
CA SER A 168 -17.74 -4.54 0.60
C SER A 168 -18.80 -3.43 0.57
N GLN A 169 -18.42 -2.20 0.89
CA GLN A 169 -19.31 -1.05 0.83
C GLN A 169 -19.68 -0.67 -0.62
N ALA A 170 -18.75 -0.76 -1.56
CA ALA A 170 -18.99 -0.51 -2.98
C ALA A 170 -19.94 -1.54 -3.59
N GLU A 171 -19.98 -2.75 -3.04
CA GLU A 171 -20.87 -3.85 -3.47
C GLU A 171 -22.27 -3.77 -2.87
N LYS A 172 -22.53 -2.88 -1.91
CA LYS A 172 -23.86 -2.72 -1.33
C LYS A 172 -24.83 -2.05 -2.30
N VAL A 173 -25.98 -2.68 -2.47
CA VAL A 173 -27.18 -2.07 -3.07
C VAL A 173 -28.15 -1.74 -1.95
N TYR A 174 -28.50 -0.46 -1.81
CA TYR A 174 -29.43 -0.03 -0.77
C TYR A 174 -30.88 -0.30 -1.18
N GLU A 175 -31.63 -0.90 -0.28
CA GLU A 175 -33.05 -1.18 -0.50
C GLU A 175 -33.87 0.11 -0.52
N PRO A 176 -34.80 0.27 -1.48
CA PRO A 176 -35.70 1.40 -1.50
C PRO A 176 -36.62 1.35 -0.26
N PRO A 177 -36.97 2.52 0.32
CA PRO A 177 -37.79 2.57 1.51
C PRO A 177 -39.15 1.88 1.29
N GLN A 178 -39.66 1.26 2.34
CA GLN A 178 -40.97 0.60 2.33
C GLN A 178 -42.08 1.63 2.47
N ILE A 179 -42.46 2.23 1.34
CA ILE A 179 -43.45 3.30 1.31
C ILE A 179 -44.85 2.69 1.32
N THR A 180 -45.51 2.74 2.47
CA THR A 180 -46.90 2.30 2.64
C THR A 180 -47.89 3.46 2.75
N THR A 181 -47.50 4.56 3.40
CA THR A 181 -48.34 5.74 3.65
C THR A 181 -47.53 7.04 3.54
N GLU A 182 -48.20 8.17 3.31
CA GLU A 182 -47.55 9.48 3.15
C GLU A 182 -46.96 10.03 4.46
N GLN A 183 -47.58 9.66 5.60
CA GLN A 183 -47.21 10.14 6.93
C GLN A 183 -45.82 9.65 7.33
N ASN A 184 -45.45 8.42 6.95
CA ASN A 184 -44.16 7.81 7.31
C ASN A 184 -43.02 8.09 6.32
N LEU A 185 -43.33 8.71 5.17
CA LEU A 185 -42.40 8.91 4.07
C LEU A 185 -41.08 9.58 4.51
N LYS A 186 -41.18 10.64 5.33
CA LYS A 186 -40.01 11.36 5.85
C LYS A 186 -39.14 10.47 6.75
N SER A 187 -39.78 9.68 7.61
CA SER A 187 -39.09 8.77 8.54
C SER A 187 -38.39 7.66 7.78
N ASP A 188 -39.06 7.02 6.83
CA ASP A 188 -38.51 5.86 6.10
C ASP A 188 -37.36 6.25 5.17
N VAL A 189 -37.46 7.40 4.50
CA VAL A 189 -36.33 7.97 3.74
C VAL A 189 -35.20 8.42 4.68
N GLY A 190 -35.54 8.93 5.86
CA GLY A 190 -34.59 9.29 6.90
C GLY A 190 -33.73 8.09 7.34
N LYS A 191 -34.35 6.93 7.54
CA LYS A 191 -33.65 5.67 7.88
C LYS A 191 -32.66 5.26 6.79
N LEU A 192 -33.07 5.32 5.52
CA LEU A 192 -32.17 5.03 4.40
C LEU A 192 -30.94 5.95 4.40
N ARG A 193 -31.15 7.26 4.55
CA ARG A 193 -30.04 8.23 4.64
C ARG A 193 -29.13 7.94 5.83
N GLN A 194 -29.70 7.64 6.99
CA GLN A 194 -28.93 7.35 8.19
C GLN A 194 -28.10 6.07 8.05
N GLN A 195 -28.66 5.04 7.42
CA GLN A 195 -27.97 3.79 7.16
C GLN A 195 -26.73 4.01 6.29
N VAL A 196 -26.91 4.71 5.17
CA VAL A 196 -25.81 5.03 4.23
C VAL A 196 -24.75 5.88 4.91
N HIS A 197 -25.17 6.87 5.69
CA HIS A 197 -24.25 7.71 6.44
C HIS A 197 -23.43 6.89 7.47
N SER A 198 -24.08 6.05 8.26
CA SER A 198 -23.44 5.20 9.26
C SER A 198 -22.43 4.23 8.62
N ASP A 199 -22.84 3.59 7.53
CA ASP A 199 -22.01 2.67 6.77
C ASP A 199 -20.75 3.36 6.24
N LEU A 200 -20.91 4.51 5.57
CA LEU A 200 -19.79 5.28 5.04
C LEU A 200 -18.89 5.83 6.16
N LYS A 201 -19.47 6.20 7.31
CA LYS A 201 -18.69 6.67 8.47
C LYS A 201 -17.81 5.57 9.04
N ALA A 202 -18.32 4.33 9.08
CA ALA A 202 -17.53 3.17 9.51
C ALA A 202 -16.35 2.92 8.56
N VAL A 203 -16.58 3.03 7.25
CA VAL A 203 -15.50 2.91 6.25
C VAL A 203 -14.50 4.07 6.36
N GLU A 204 -14.97 5.30 6.50
CA GLU A 204 -14.12 6.49 6.68
C GLU A 204 -13.18 6.33 7.88
N LYS A 205 -13.68 5.76 8.99
CA LYS A 205 -12.87 5.49 10.18
C LYS A 205 -11.70 4.55 9.86
N LEU A 206 -11.95 3.45 9.15
CA LEU A 206 -10.90 2.50 8.77
C LEU A 206 -9.86 3.12 7.84
N VAL A 207 -10.28 3.96 6.88
CA VAL A 207 -9.36 4.71 6.00
C VAL A 207 -8.49 5.68 6.82
N LYS A 208 -9.05 6.33 7.84
CA LYS A 208 -8.27 7.18 8.76
C LYS A 208 -7.28 6.38 9.60
N GLU A 209 -7.68 5.22 10.11
CA GLU A 209 -6.77 4.32 10.83
C GLU A 209 -5.60 3.88 9.94
N ALA A 210 -5.86 3.54 8.68
CA ALA A 210 -4.80 3.24 7.71
C ALA A 210 -3.86 4.44 7.49
N ARG A 211 -4.42 5.64 7.33
CA ARG A 211 -3.62 6.87 7.20
C ARG A 211 -2.73 7.13 8.42
N GLU A 212 -3.28 7.01 9.63
CA GLU A 212 -2.50 7.21 10.85
C GLU A 212 -1.44 6.11 11.05
N ALA A 213 -1.70 4.88 10.64
CA ALA A 213 -0.69 3.81 10.67
C ALA A 213 0.48 4.09 9.72
N VAL A 214 0.21 4.56 8.49
CA VAL A 214 1.25 4.99 7.55
C VAL A 214 2.02 6.19 8.09
N ARG A 215 1.33 7.17 8.69
CA ARG A 215 1.97 8.30 9.36
C ARG A 215 2.89 7.85 10.48
N THR A 216 2.44 6.90 11.30
CA THR A 216 3.24 6.32 12.39
C THR A 216 4.50 5.69 11.84
N ALA A 217 4.41 4.86 10.78
CA ALA A 217 5.58 4.29 10.12
C ALA A 217 6.56 5.38 9.62
N ALA A 218 6.04 6.46 9.03
CA ALA A 218 6.86 7.58 8.57
C ALA A 218 7.56 8.30 9.74
N THR A 219 6.84 8.55 10.85
CA THR A 219 7.41 9.21 12.03
C THR A 219 8.43 8.34 12.75
N THR A 220 8.22 7.02 12.81
CA THR A 220 9.19 6.09 13.39
C THR A 220 10.46 6.04 12.55
N LEU A 221 10.33 6.00 11.22
CA LEU A 221 11.47 6.11 10.31
C LEU A 221 12.24 7.43 10.51
N ALA A 222 11.53 8.55 10.70
CA ALA A 222 12.14 9.87 10.88
C ALA A 222 12.94 10.03 12.19
N LYS A 223 12.73 9.15 13.18
CA LYS A 223 13.54 9.13 14.41
C LYS A 223 14.95 8.58 14.17
N ILE A 224 15.17 7.87 13.06
CA ILE A 224 16.48 7.36 12.69
C ILE A 224 17.31 8.53 12.14
N PRO A 225 18.47 8.86 12.76
CA PRO A 225 19.32 9.94 12.30
C PRO A 225 19.78 9.69 10.87
N ARG A 226 19.76 10.75 10.03
CA ARG A 226 20.31 10.74 8.67
C ARG A 226 19.74 9.64 7.76
N VAL A 227 18.48 9.24 7.99
CA VAL A 227 17.84 8.13 7.26
C VAL A 227 17.77 8.34 5.74
N ASP A 228 17.77 9.61 5.31
CA ASP A 228 17.74 10.00 3.90
C ASP A 228 19.14 10.09 3.27
N GLU A 229 20.21 10.15 4.08
CA GLU A 229 21.62 10.19 3.64
C GLU A 229 22.21 8.79 3.41
N PHE A 230 21.52 7.73 3.88
CA PHE A 230 21.94 6.37 3.62
C PHE A 230 21.79 6.04 2.13
N GLU A 231 22.92 6.12 1.43
CA GLU A 231 23.06 5.52 0.13
C GLU A 231 23.25 4.01 0.27
N ALA A 232 22.92 3.28 -0.80
CA ALA A 232 23.45 1.94 -0.94
C ALA A 232 24.98 2.05 -0.89
N PRO A 233 25.71 1.27 -0.08
CA PRO A 233 27.15 1.42 0.03
C PRO A 233 27.78 1.38 -1.37
N ALA A 234 28.41 2.49 -1.76
CA ALA A 234 29.11 2.61 -3.01
C ALA A 234 30.30 1.64 -3.02
N THR A 235 30.40 0.87 -4.09
CA THR A 235 31.56 0.05 -4.43
C THR A 235 32.81 0.92 -4.37
N THR A 236 33.68 0.71 -3.38
CA THR A 236 35.06 1.20 -3.45
C THR A 236 35.78 0.40 -4.53
N THR A 237 35.83 0.93 -5.74
CA THR A 237 36.77 0.51 -6.77
C THR A 237 38.18 0.70 -6.19
N PRO A 238 39.07 -0.32 -6.17
CA PRO A 238 40.44 -0.11 -5.73
C PRO A 238 41.13 0.86 -6.70
N SER A 239 41.52 2.01 -6.16
CA SER A 239 42.41 2.97 -6.82
C SER A 239 43.79 2.33 -6.94
N THR A 240 44.20 1.96 -8.14
CA THR A 240 45.59 1.59 -8.43
C THR A 240 46.43 2.86 -8.44
N THR A 241 47.15 3.10 -7.34
CA THR A 241 48.26 4.05 -7.27
C THR A 241 49.43 3.54 -8.11
N PRO A 242 50.01 4.34 -9.04
CA PRO A 242 51.25 3.98 -9.70
C PRO A 242 52.40 4.18 -8.70
N THR A 243 52.97 3.07 -8.23
CA THR A 243 54.18 3.08 -7.40
C THR A 243 55.39 3.25 -8.32
N GLY A 244 56.01 4.41 -8.28
CA GLY A 244 57.33 4.64 -8.82
C GLY A 244 58.44 4.22 -7.85
N SER A 245 59.60 3.95 -8.44
CA SER A 245 60.94 3.86 -7.83
C SER A 245 61.45 2.49 -7.42
N ALA A 246 62.34 1.93 -8.26
CA ALA A 246 63.56 1.24 -7.82
C ALA A 246 64.62 1.25 -8.95
N THR A 247 65.69 2.01 -8.73
CA THR A 247 67.01 1.88 -9.38
C THR A 247 67.94 1.20 -8.36
N PRO A 248 68.82 0.26 -8.76
CA PRO A 248 70.24 0.60 -8.91
C PRO A 248 70.99 -0.07 -10.10
N SER A 249 72.03 0.65 -10.52
CA SER A 249 73.13 0.38 -11.50
C SER A 249 74.15 -0.68 -11.01
N PRO A 250 75.32 -0.98 -11.66
CA PRO A 250 75.84 -0.70 -13.02
C PRO A 250 76.58 -1.91 -13.69
N SER A 251 77.19 -1.68 -14.88
CA SER A 251 78.46 -2.28 -15.39
C SER A 251 78.40 -3.18 -16.65
N SER A 252 78.77 -2.61 -17.81
CA SER A 252 79.97 -3.00 -18.61
C SER A 252 80.02 -2.27 -19.97
N SER A 253 81.09 -1.51 -20.24
CA SER A 253 81.51 -0.92 -21.54
C SER A 253 82.19 -1.97 -22.47
N PRO A 254 82.90 -1.66 -23.59
CA PRO A 254 83.01 -0.43 -24.42
C PRO A 254 82.99 -0.65 -25.96
N SER A 255 83.11 0.46 -26.72
CA SER A 255 83.78 0.70 -28.03
C SER A 255 82.89 1.48 -29.01
N GLU A 256 83.08 2.78 -29.22
CA GLU A 256 84.16 3.47 -29.97
C GLU A 256 83.81 3.65 -31.46
N SER A 257 83.48 4.89 -31.86
CA SER A 257 83.97 5.58 -33.06
C SER A 257 83.29 6.95 -33.22
N LEU A 258 84.09 7.99 -33.43
CA LEU A 258 83.74 9.42 -33.62
C LEU A 258 84.14 9.85 -35.07
N PRO A 259 83.88 11.10 -35.52
CA PRO A 259 83.07 11.52 -36.69
C PRO A 259 83.96 12.03 -37.87
N PRO A 260 83.49 12.78 -38.92
CA PRO A 260 83.12 14.22 -38.86
C PRO A 260 82.08 14.66 -39.97
N PRO A 261 82.07 15.90 -40.51
CA PRO A 261 81.32 17.10 -40.10
C PRO A 261 80.32 17.60 -41.19
N PRO A 262 79.56 18.71 -40.97
CA PRO A 262 78.52 19.18 -41.89
C PRO A 262 79.04 20.18 -42.95
N PRO A 263 78.27 20.40 -44.03
CA PRO A 263 78.31 21.69 -44.72
C PRO A 263 76.93 22.38 -44.82
N PRO A 264 76.93 23.73 -44.94
CA PRO A 264 75.75 24.59 -44.90
C PRO A 264 75.26 24.94 -46.31
N THR A 265 74.01 25.40 -46.44
CA THR A 265 73.54 26.35 -47.49
C THR A 265 72.10 26.73 -47.15
N GLU A 266 71.91 27.96 -46.66
CA GLU A 266 71.33 29.13 -47.35
C GLU A 266 69.80 29.10 -47.45
#